data_AF-A0A426ZKH6-F1
#
_entry.id   AF-A0A426ZKH6-F1
#
_cell.length_a   1.000
_cell.length_b   1.000
_cell.length_c   1.000
_cell.angle_alpha   90.00
_cell.angle_beta   90.00
_cell.angle_gamma   90.00
#
_symmetry.space_group_name_H-M   'P 1'
#
loop_
_entity.id
_entity.type
_entity.pdbx_description
1 polymer ?
#
loop_
_entity_poly.entity_id
_entity_poly.type
_entity_poly.pdbx_seq_one_letter_code
_entity_poly.pdbx_strand_id
1 'polypeptide(L)'
;MGLFLSHGLIAIRFNYTHYDGKHGTINKSIEVLDHMGMDIIETGDANAFKGYLQQYGNTICGRRPIIVFLHVRMLKNCSTKIKIGFLQYEQSSQCKSKRDYSVSYASAAAKMES
;
A
#
# COMPACT_ATOMS: atom_id res chain seq x y z
N MET A 1 1.12 -27.07 16.22
CA MET A 1 -0.27 -27.08 15.72
C MET A 1 -0.88 -25.74 16.08
N GLY A 2 -1.08 -24.87 15.09
CA GLY A 2 -1.58 -23.51 15.26
C GLY A 2 -1.96 -22.97 13.89
N LEU A 3 -3.23 -23.18 13.55
CA LEU A 3 -3.91 -22.80 12.30
C LEU A 3 -4.35 -21.32 12.39
N PHE A 4 -4.75 -20.73 11.25
CA PHE A 4 -5.36 -19.38 11.04
C PHE A 4 -4.33 -18.22 10.84
N LEU A 5 -4.41 -17.32 9.86
CA LEU A 5 -5.50 -16.88 8.97
C LEU A 5 -4.99 -15.97 7.84
N SER A 6 -5.74 -15.98 6.72
CA SER A 6 -5.91 -14.93 5.71
C SER A 6 -4.67 -14.35 5.03
N HIS A 7 -4.49 -14.73 3.76
CA HIS A 7 -3.84 -13.90 2.77
C HIS A 7 -4.52 -12.52 2.76
N GLY A 8 -3.95 -11.55 3.47
CA GLY A 8 -4.35 -10.16 3.39
C GLY A 8 -3.93 -9.61 2.03
N LEU A 9 -4.73 -9.85 0.99
CA LEU A 9 -4.53 -9.25 -0.33
C LEU A 9 -4.99 -7.79 -0.27
N ILE A 10 -4.04 -6.85 -0.28
CA ILE A 10 -4.33 -5.50 -0.75
C ILE A 10 -4.27 -5.57 -2.28
N ALA A 11 -5.44 -5.60 -2.93
CA ALA A 11 -5.52 -5.57 -4.39
C ALA A 11 -5.62 -4.11 -4.87
N ILE A 12 -4.63 -3.60 -5.59
CA ILE A 12 -4.64 -2.21 -6.08
C ILE A 12 -4.98 -2.26 -7.56
N ARG A 13 -6.20 -1.86 -7.92
CA ARG A 13 -6.65 -1.88 -9.32
C ARG A 13 -6.34 -0.55 -9.98
N PHE A 14 -5.24 -0.50 -10.72
CA PHE A 14 -4.88 0.70 -11.47
C PHE A 14 -5.65 0.85 -12.77
N ASN A 15 -6.33 1.98 -12.92
CA ASN A 15 -6.64 2.56 -14.22
C ASN A 15 -5.65 3.72 -14.42
N TYR A 16 -4.50 3.44 -15.02
CA TYR A 16 -3.34 4.32 -14.97
C TYR A 16 -3.60 5.66 -15.70
N THR A 17 -3.70 6.77 -14.96
CA THR A 17 -3.94 8.10 -15.55
C THR A 17 -2.70 9.01 -15.53
N HIS A 18 -1.64 8.67 -14.78
CA HIS A 18 -0.45 9.51 -14.62
C HIS A 18 0.82 8.78 -15.07
N TYR A 19 1.18 8.92 -16.36
CA TYR A 19 2.44 8.42 -16.91
C TYR A 19 3.46 9.56 -16.98
N ASP A 20 4.49 9.51 -16.13
CA ASP A 20 5.69 10.31 -16.33
C ASP A 20 6.70 9.49 -17.14
N GLY A 21 6.99 9.92 -18.37
CA GLY A 21 7.92 9.25 -19.29
C GLY A 21 9.38 9.25 -18.82
N LYS A 22 9.69 9.89 -17.70
CA LYS A 22 11.04 9.95 -17.12
C LYS A 22 11.46 8.72 -16.30
N HIS A 23 10.52 7.84 -15.90
CA HIS A 23 10.79 6.76 -14.94
C HIS A 23 10.99 5.36 -15.56
N GLY A 24 11.13 5.27 -16.89
CA GLY A 24 11.37 4.00 -17.60
C GLY A 24 10.07 3.30 -18.00
N THR A 25 9.97 1.99 -17.74
CA THR A 25 8.78 1.18 -18.07
C THR A 25 7.63 1.50 -17.12
N ILE A 26 6.39 1.44 -17.63
CA ILE A 26 5.17 1.77 -16.87
C ILE A 26 5.08 0.96 -15.57
N ASN A 27 5.49 -0.32 -15.61
CA ASN A 27 5.50 -1.19 -14.44
C ASN A 27 6.42 -0.68 -13.31
N LYS A 28 7.56 -0.06 -13.63
CA LYS A 28 8.47 0.49 -12.62
C LYS A 28 7.91 1.75 -11.99
N SER A 29 7.23 2.58 -12.78
CA SER A 29 6.50 3.74 -12.23
C SER A 29 5.39 3.32 -11.28
N ILE A 30 4.66 2.22 -11.58
CA ILE A 30 3.68 1.62 -10.68
C ILE A 30 4.35 1.17 -9.38
N GLU A 31 5.45 0.42 -9.50
CA GLU A 31 6.21 -0.13 -8.38
C GLU A 31 6.71 0.97 -7.44
N VAL A 32 7.30 2.04 -7.99
CA VAL A 32 7.76 3.19 -7.19
C VAL A 32 6.59 3.87 -6.45
N LEU A 33 5.45 4.05 -7.12
CA LEU A 33 4.28 4.65 -6.49
C LEU A 33 3.73 3.76 -5.37
N ASP A 34 3.67 2.45 -5.57
CA ASP A 34 3.19 1.51 -4.57
C ASP A 34 4.12 1.45 -3.36
N HIS A 35 5.44 1.36 -3.58
CA HIS A 35 6.43 1.39 -2.51
C HIS A 35 6.35 2.69 -1.69
N MET A 36 6.18 3.84 -2.33
CA MET A 36 5.97 5.10 -1.61
C MET A 36 4.73 5.05 -0.70
N GLY A 37 3.64 4.43 -1.17
CA GLY A 37 2.45 4.22 -0.34
C GLY A 37 2.71 3.26 0.82
N MET A 38 3.45 2.18 0.57
CA MET A 38 3.85 1.17 1.57
C MET A 38 4.73 1.79 2.66
N ASP A 39 5.74 2.56 2.28
CA ASP A 39 6.64 3.26 3.22
C ASP A 39 5.86 4.19 4.14
N ILE A 40 4.91 4.96 3.59
CA ILE A 40 4.05 5.84 4.39
C ILE A 40 3.17 5.02 5.35
N ILE A 41 2.61 3.88 4.91
CA ILE A 41 1.84 3.00 5.79
C ILE A 41 2.72 2.44 6.93
N GLU A 42 4.00 2.13 6.69
CA GLU A 42 4.92 1.64 7.71
C GLU A 42 5.25 2.70 8.78
N THR A 43 5.30 3.99 8.41
CA THR A 43 5.34 5.08 9.40
C THR A 43 4.13 5.06 10.33
N GLY A 44 3.01 4.60 9.77
CA GLY A 44 1.67 4.51 10.32
C GLY A 44 1.06 5.84 10.75
N ASP A 45 1.37 6.89 10.00
CA ASP A 45 0.67 8.18 10.03
C ASP A 45 -0.49 8.18 9.02
N ALA A 46 -1.72 8.24 9.53
CA ALA A 46 -2.92 8.24 8.71
C ALA A 46 -3.12 9.53 7.90
N ASN A 47 -2.61 10.67 8.37
CA ASN A 47 -2.69 11.94 7.67
C ASN A 47 -1.70 11.96 6.49
N ALA A 48 -0.48 11.46 6.71
CA ALA A 48 0.50 11.28 5.64
C ALA A 48 -0.07 10.38 4.52
N PHE A 49 -0.69 9.26 4.89
CA PHE A 49 -1.31 8.36 3.91
C PHE A 49 -2.49 9.00 3.16
N LYS A 50 -3.34 9.79 3.84
CA LYS A 50 -4.40 10.59 3.19
C LYS A 50 -3.80 11.61 2.21
N GLY A 51 -2.74 12.31 2.60
CA GLY A 51 -2.04 13.28 1.75
C GLY A 51 -1.48 12.63 0.49
N TYR A 52 -0.83 11.48 0.64
CA TYR A 52 -0.36 10.66 -0.49
C TYR A 52 -1.49 10.30 -1.46
N LEU A 53 -2.64 9.81 -0.95
CA LEU A 53 -3.79 9.46 -1.80
C LEU A 53 -4.37 10.67 -2.54
N GLN A 54 -4.35 11.87 -1.93
CA GLN A 54 -4.79 13.10 -2.57
C GLN A 54 -3.80 13.59 -3.63
N GLN A 55 -2.50 13.49 -3.35
CA GLN A 55 -1.44 13.96 -4.24
C GLN A 55 -1.29 13.09 -5.49
N TYR A 56 -1.28 11.77 -5.32
CA TYR A 56 -0.97 10.82 -6.41
C TYR A 56 -2.19 10.10 -6.96
N GLY A 57 -3.33 10.15 -6.27
CA GLY A 57 -4.56 9.51 -6.74
C GLY A 57 -4.49 7.98 -6.83
N ASN A 58 -3.57 7.33 -6.10
CA ASN A 58 -3.37 5.88 -6.18
C ASN A 58 -4.69 5.12 -5.83
N THR A 59 -5.03 4.14 -6.67
CA THR A 59 -6.28 3.37 -6.67
C THR A 59 -6.18 2.12 -5.80
N ILE A 60 -5.92 2.32 -4.50
CA ILE A 60 -5.78 1.25 -3.51
C ILE A 60 -7.15 0.73 -3.06
N CYS A 61 -7.51 -0.52 -3.43
CA CYS A 61 -8.67 -1.17 -2.84
C CYS A 61 -8.31 -1.54 -1.39
N GLY A 62 -9.11 -1.08 -0.43
CA GLY A 62 -8.78 -1.15 1.00
C GLY A 62 -8.20 0.13 1.61
N ARG A 63 -8.05 1.23 0.85
CA ARG A 63 -7.58 2.53 1.41
C ARG A 63 -8.36 3.00 2.64
N ARG A 64 -9.67 2.74 2.69
CA ARG A 64 -10.53 3.13 3.83
C ARG A 64 -10.21 2.31 5.10
N PRO A 65 -10.25 0.96 5.09
CA PRO A 65 -9.78 0.15 6.21
C PRO A 65 -8.36 0.49 6.68
N ILE A 66 -7.41 0.70 5.75
CA ILE A 66 -6.02 1.06 6.08
C ILE A 66 -6.00 2.38 6.85
N ILE A 67 -6.69 3.42 6.37
CA ILE A 67 -6.77 4.71 7.07
C ILE A 67 -7.35 4.56 8.48
N VAL A 68 -8.41 3.75 8.66
CA VAL A 68 -9.02 3.52 9.97
C VAL A 68 -8.02 2.85 10.91
N PHE A 69 -7.34 1.80 10.45
CA PHE A 69 -6.31 1.12 11.22
C PHE A 69 -5.19 2.07 11.68
N LEU A 70 -4.70 2.93 10.78
CA LEU A 70 -3.70 3.94 11.11
C LEU A 70 -4.21 4.98 12.10
N HIS A 71 -5.48 5.43 12.00
CA HIS A 71 -6.06 6.34 12.99
C HIS A 71 -6.12 5.70 14.38
N VAL A 72 -6.52 4.42 14.47
CA VAL A 72 -6.58 3.70 15.74
C VAL A 72 -5.20 3.60 16.38
N ARG A 73 -4.15 3.32 15.60
CA ARG A 73 -2.76 3.32 16.05
C ARG A 73 -2.30 4.68 16.58
N MET A 74 -2.75 5.77 15.98
CA MET A 74 -2.40 7.14 16.39
C MET A 74 -3.13 7.62 17.65
N LEU A 75 -4.13 6.89 18.16
CA LEU A 75 -4.85 7.28 19.37
C LEU A 75 -3.90 7.24 20.58
N LYS A 76 -3.80 8.38 21.29
CA LYS A 76 -2.92 8.54 22.47
C LYS A 76 -3.21 7.53 23.60
N ASN A 77 -4.43 6.99 23.66
CA ASN A 77 -4.85 6.03 24.68
C ASN A 77 -4.50 4.58 24.29
N CYS A 78 -3.96 4.34 23.09
CA CYS A 78 -3.47 3.04 22.69
C CYS A 78 -2.00 2.92 23.09
N SER A 79 -1.72 2.35 24.27
CA SER A 79 -0.34 2.08 24.71
C SER A 79 0.37 1.02 23.86
N THR A 80 -0.34 0.36 22.96
CA THR A 80 0.19 -0.68 22.08
C THR A 80 0.97 -0.05 20.94
N LYS A 81 2.30 -0.09 21.03
CA LYS A 81 3.17 0.25 19.90
C LYS A 81 3.05 -0.86 18.85
N ILE A 82 2.49 -0.53 17.70
CA ILE A 82 2.37 -1.48 16.58
C ILE A 82 3.40 -1.09 15.51
N LYS A 83 4.24 -2.04 15.13
CA LYS A 83 5.13 -1.94 13.98
C LYS A 83 4.52 -2.69 12.81
N ILE A 84 4.37 -2.01 11.69
CA ILE A 84 3.86 -2.56 10.43
C ILE A 84 5.07 -2.80 9.53
N GLY A 85 5.12 -3.95 8.86
CA GLY A 85 6.14 -4.26 7.87
C GLY A 85 5.54 -5.02 6.70
N PHE A 86 5.85 -4.58 5.48
CA PHE A 86 5.50 -5.31 4.27
C PHE A 86 6.45 -6.50 4.06
N LEU A 87 5.86 -7.64 3.65
CA LEU A 87 6.57 -8.91 3.50
C LEU A 87 6.80 -9.25 2.03
N GLN A 88 5.82 -8.97 1.18
CA GLN A 88 5.88 -9.28 -0.24
C GLN A 88 5.15 -8.22 -1.05
N TYR A 89 5.71 -7.95 -2.22
CA TYR A 89 5.12 -7.14 -3.27
C TYR A 89 5.17 -7.91 -4.58
N GLU A 90 4.08 -7.89 -5.35
CA GLU A 90 4.01 -8.50 -6.67
C GLU A 90 3.05 -7.72 -7.57
N GLN A 91 3.30 -7.74 -8.88
CA GLN A 91 2.40 -7.19 -9.88
C GLN A 91 1.84 -8.34 -10.72
N SER A 92 0.53 -8.31 -11.02
CA SER A 92 -0.11 -9.33 -11.86
C SER A 92 0.50 -9.45 -13.25
N SER A 93 1.00 -8.34 -13.78
CA SER A 93 1.62 -8.24 -15.10
C SER A 93 2.60 -7.06 -15.14
N GLN A 94 3.65 -7.20 -15.94
CA GLN A 94 4.56 -6.10 -16.22
C GLN A 94 4.00 -5.28 -17.39
N CYS A 95 3.25 -4.22 -17.09
CA CYS A 95 2.72 -3.30 -18.10
C CYS A 95 3.87 -2.68 -18.91
N LYS A 96 3.84 -2.87 -20.24
CA LYS A 96 4.81 -2.29 -21.18
C LYS A 96 4.18 -1.15 -21.98
N SER A 97 2.87 -1.17 -22.18
CA SER A 97 2.10 -0.16 -22.91
C SER A 97 1.01 0.49 -22.05
N LYS A 98 0.58 1.70 -22.43
CA LYS A 98 -0.50 2.44 -21.75
C LYS A 98 -1.88 1.79 -21.86
N ARG A 99 -2.03 0.78 -22.73
CA ARG A 99 -3.27 0.00 -22.89
C ARG A 99 -3.28 -1.26 -22.02
N ASP A 100 -2.16 -1.57 -21.39
CA ASP A 100 -2.01 -2.75 -20.56
C ASP A 100 -2.57 -2.44 -19.16
N TYR A 101 -3.19 -3.43 -18.54
CA TYR A 101 -3.67 -3.35 -17.16
C TYR A 101 -2.81 -4.23 -16.26
N SER A 102 -2.51 -3.73 -15.07
CA SER A 102 -1.85 -4.49 -14.01
C SER A 102 -2.49 -4.17 -12.67
N VAL A 103 -2.50 -5.16 -11.79
CA VAL A 103 -2.96 -5.07 -10.41
C VAL A 103 -1.76 -5.37 -9.52
N SER A 104 -1.47 -4.47 -8.58
CA SER A 104 -0.43 -4.68 -7.60
C SER A 104 -0.99 -5.36 -6.36
N TYR A 105 -0.22 -6.28 -5.81
CA TYR A 105 -0.50 -7.03 -4.60
C TYR A 105 0.60 -6.78 -3.58
N ALA A 106 0.19 -6.49 -2.36
CA ALA A 106 1.08 -6.30 -1.23
C ALA A 106 0.56 -7.04 -0.01
N SER A 107 1.47 -7.68 0.74
CA SER A 107 1.19 -8.31 2.02
C SER A 107 1.97 -7.63 3.14
N ALA A 108 1.32 -7.39 4.27
CA ALA A 108 1.94 -6.76 5.44
C ALA A 108 1.58 -7.52 6.71
N ALA A 109 2.49 -7.48 7.68
CA ALA A 109 2.26 -7.95 9.04
C ALA A 109 2.40 -6.79 10.03
N ALA A 110 1.55 -6.81 11.06
CA ALA A 110 1.60 -5.86 12.16
C ALA A 110 1.99 -6.63 13.44
N LYS A 111 3.05 -6.19 14.11
CA LYS A 111 3.52 -6.77 15.37
C LYS A 111 3.42 -5.74 16.49
N MET A 112 2.95 -6.19 17.65
CA MET A 112 3.04 -5.40 18.88
C MET A 112 4.48 -5.38 19.36
N GLU A 113 5.05 -4.20 19.53
CA GLU A 113 6.33 -4.01 20.22
C GLU A 113 6.08 -4.10 21.73
N SER A 114 6.83 -5.00 22.37
CA SER A 114 6.80 -5.27 23.81
C SER A 114 7.71 -4.33 24.56
#